data_AF-A0A349J6K9-F1
#
_entry.id   AF-A0A349J6K9-F1
#
_cell.length_a   1.000
_cell.length_b   1.000
_cell.length_c   1.000
_cell.angle_alpha   90.00
_cell.angle_beta   90.00
_cell.angle_gamma   90.00
#
_symmetry.space_group_name_H-M   'P 1'
#
loop_
_entity.id
_entity.type
_entity.pdbx_description
1 polymer ?
#
loop_
_entity_poly.entity_id
_entity_poly.type
_entity_poly.pdbx_seq_one_letter_code
_entity_poly.pdbx_strand_id
1 'polypeptide(L)'
;MPRIRSLRWSGRSQDLLVLAAADPEFLSEMGRRGMPASQIQLWIRERDVPITYRSEVRGLVEDWAYAHSVTAEAAGRGRHTP
;
A
#
# COMPACT_ATOMS: atom_id res chain seq x y z
N MET A 1 18.40 -19.40 5.30
CA MET A 1 17.20 -18.60 4.95
C MET A 1 17.67 -17.33 4.25
N PRO A 2 17.54 -17.22 2.91
CA PRO A 2 17.89 -15.97 2.23
C PRO A 2 16.99 -14.85 2.78
N ARG A 3 17.60 -13.78 3.30
CA ARG A 3 16.85 -12.58 3.71
C ARG A 3 16.24 -12.00 2.44
N ILE A 4 14.92 -12.11 2.29
CA ILE A 4 14.20 -11.37 1.25
C ILE A 4 14.56 -9.91 1.45
N ARG A 5 15.15 -9.29 0.42
CA ARG A 5 15.48 -7.87 0.47
C ARG A 5 14.15 -7.13 0.42
N SER A 6 13.74 -6.63 1.58
CA SER A 6 12.57 -5.79 1.76
C SER A 6 13.07 -4.35 1.94
N LEU A 7 12.30 -3.39 1.43
CA LEU A 7 12.61 -1.99 1.62
C LEU A 7 11.40 -1.30 2.25
N ARG A 8 11.66 -0.69 3.41
CA ARG A 8 10.66 0.09 4.14
C ARG A 8 10.01 1.12 3.22
N TRP A 9 8.70 1.19 3.29
CA TRP A 9 7.93 2.17 2.55
C TRP A 9 8.09 3.57 3.16
N SER A 10 7.93 4.59 2.31
CA SER A 10 7.80 5.97 2.79
C SER A 10 6.51 6.12 3.61
N GLY A 11 6.43 7.13 4.49
CA GLY A 11 5.20 7.40 5.25
C GLY A 11 3.97 7.54 4.35
N ARG A 12 4.07 8.39 3.32
CA ARG A 12 3.02 8.57 2.33
C ARG A 12 2.61 7.28 1.63
N SER A 13 3.57 6.50 1.13
CA SER A 13 3.25 5.24 0.45
C SER A 13 2.51 4.30 1.40
N GLN A 14 2.97 4.20 2.65
CA GLN A 14 2.31 3.42 3.68
C GLN A 14 0.86 3.83 3.89
N ASP A 15 0.60 5.13 4.04
CA ASP A 15 -0.74 5.64 4.28
C ASP A 15 -1.65 5.35 3.06
N LEU A 16 -1.14 5.50 1.84
CA LEU A 16 -1.89 5.18 0.64
C LEU A 16 -2.22 3.68 0.52
N LEU A 17 -1.33 2.76 0.91
CA LEU A 17 -1.66 1.32 0.91
C LEU A 17 -2.64 0.95 2.01
N VAL A 18 -2.59 1.61 3.17
CA VAL A 18 -3.61 1.41 4.21
C VAL A 18 -4.97 1.83 3.68
N LEU A 19 -5.06 2.99 3.02
CA LEU A 19 -6.30 3.47 2.41
C LEU A 19 -6.77 2.56 1.27
N ALA A 20 -5.88 2.18 0.36
CA ALA A 20 -6.19 1.28 -0.74
C ALA A 20 -6.64 -0.10 -0.26
N ALA A 21 -6.01 -0.65 0.78
CA ALA A 21 -6.39 -1.95 1.33
C ALA A 21 -7.72 -1.95 2.09
N ALA A 22 -8.32 -0.79 2.35
CA ALA A 22 -9.69 -0.70 2.84
C ALA A 22 -10.73 -0.84 1.71
N ASP A 23 -10.31 -0.74 0.45
CA ASP A 23 -11.16 -0.90 -0.73
C ASP A 23 -11.22 -2.37 -1.19
N PRO A 24 -12.40 -3.01 -1.17
CA PRO A 24 -12.58 -4.38 -1.65
C PRO A 24 -12.22 -4.56 -3.13
N GLU A 25 -12.45 -3.56 -3.99
CA GLU A 25 -12.13 -3.65 -5.42
C GLU A 25 -10.62 -3.68 -5.63
N PHE A 26 -9.88 -2.83 -4.90
CA PHE A 26 -8.43 -2.87 -4.88
C PHE A 26 -7.90 -4.24 -4.43
N LEU A 27 -8.42 -4.80 -3.32
CA LEU A 27 -7.99 -6.11 -2.84
C LEU A 27 -8.31 -7.24 -3.83
N SER A 28 -9.44 -7.15 -4.53
CA SER A 28 -9.81 -8.10 -5.58
C SER A 28 -8.83 -8.06 -6.76
N GLU A 29 -8.47 -6.86 -7.22
CA GLU A 29 -7.51 -6.67 -8.31
C GLU A 29 -6.10 -7.15 -7.91
N MET A 30 -5.64 -6.85 -6.70
CA MET A 30 -4.38 -7.37 -6.16
C MET A 30 -4.39 -8.91 -6.13
N GLY A 31 -5.51 -9.50 -5.71
CA GLY A 31 -5.70 -10.95 -5.72
C GLY A 31 -5.56 -11.57 -7.11
N ARG A 32 -6.13 -10.94 -8.14
CA ARG A 32 -5.99 -11.37 -9.54
C ARG A 32 -4.54 -11.33 -10.05
N ARG A 33 -3.72 -10.45 -9.47
CA ARG A 33 -2.27 -10.32 -9.76
C ARG A 33 -1.39 -11.25 -8.93
N GLY A 34 -1.98 -12.14 -8.12
CA GLY A 34 -1.24 -13.07 -7.28
C GLY A 34 -0.77 -12.48 -5.95
N MET A 35 -1.31 -11.33 -5.54
CA MET A 35 -1.05 -10.70 -4.24
C MET A 35 -2.28 -10.83 -3.34
N PRO A 36 -2.42 -11.92 -2.56
CA PRO A 36 -3.60 -12.13 -1.73
C PRO A 36 -3.70 -11.06 -0.63
N ALA A 37 -4.92 -10.77 -0.17
CA ALA A 37 -5.17 -9.76 0.85
C ALA A 37 -4.33 -9.97 2.13
N SER A 38 -4.10 -11.22 2.56
CA SER A 38 -3.25 -11.53 3.71
C SER A 38 -1.81 -11.04 3.55
N GLN A 39 -1.27 -11.07 2.34
CA GLN A 39 0.07 -10.56 2.02
C GLN A 39 0.11 -9.03 2.03
N ILE A 40 -0.93 -8.37 1.52
CA ILE A 40 -1.08 -6.91 1.61
C ILE A 40 -1.13 -6.47 3.08
N GLN A 41 -1.92 -7.16 3.90
CA GLN A 41 -2.03 -6.88 5.34
C GLN A 41 -0.69 -7.09 6.07
N LEU A 42 0.10 -8.09 5.66
CA LEU A 42 1.45 -8.31 6.18
C LEU A 42 2.35 -7.10 5.88
N TRP A 43 2.35 -6.62 4.64
CA TRP A 43 3.14 -5.46 4.22
C TRP A 43 2.72 -4.17 4.94
N ILE A 44 1.42 -3.99 5.17
CA ILE A 44 0.91 -2.87 5.97
C ILE A 44 1.47 -2.94 7.39
N ARG A 45 1.36 -4.10 8.05
CA ARG A 45 1.80 -4.27 9.44
C ARG A 45 3.31 -4.07 9.59
N GLU A 46 4.10 -4.66 8.69
CA GLU A 46 5.56 -4.63 8.74
C GLU A 46 6.14 -3.33 8.17
N ARG A 47 5.31 -2.54 7.48
CA ARG A 47 5.68 -1.33 6.74
C ARG A 47 6.77 -1.59 5.70
N ASP A 48 6.77 -2.81 5.17
CA ASP A 48 7.82 -3.31 4.32
C ASP A 48 7.23 -4.15 3.19
N VAL A 49 7.75 -3.94 1.99
CA VAL A 49 7.37 -4.67 0.77
C VAL A 49 8.63 -5.25 0.16
N PRO A 50 8.63 -6.53 -0.22
CA PRO A 50 9.76 -7.13 -0.92
C PRO A 50 10.13 -6.31 -2.15
N ILE A 51 11.43 -6.16 -2.40
CA ILE A 51 11.94 -5.33 -3.49
C ILE A 51 11.40 -5.73 -4.86
N THR A 52 11.06 -7.01 -5.03
CA THR A 52 10.45 -7.57 -6.25
C THR A 52 9.06 -7.02 -6.53
N TYR A 53 8.29 -6.68 -5.49
CA TYR A 53 6.92 -6.17 -5.62
C TYR A 53 6.86 -4.65 -5.44
N ARG A 54 7.91 -4.02 -4.91
CA ARG A 54 7.86 -2.62 -4.47
C ARG A 54 7.41 -1.65 -5.57
N SER A 55 7.99 -1.73 -6.77
CA SER A 55 7.66 -0.80 -7.85
C SER A 55 6.25 -1.01 -8.38
N GLU A 56 5.84 -2.27 -8.53
CA GLU A 56 4.50 -2.64 -9.01
C GLU A 56 3.43 -2.19 -8.01
N VAL A 57 3.56 -2.58 -6.73
CA VAL A 57 2.60 -2.23 -5.69
C VAL A 57 2.51 -0.71 -5.52
N ARG A 58 3.64 0.00 -5.62
CA ARG A 58 3.63 1.46 -5.57
C ARG A 58 2.83 2.07 -6.71
N GLY A 59 3.02 1.60 -7.95
CA GLY A 59 2.25 2.07 -9.09
C GLY A 59 0.75 1.84 -8.89
N LEU A 60 0.36 0.62 -8.49
CA LEU A 60 -1.05 0.27 -8.27
C LEU A 60 -1.71 1.11 -7.16
N VAL A 61 -0.98 1.40 -6.09
CA VAL A 61 -1.47 2.25 -4.99
C VAL A 61 -1.57 3.72 -5.42
N GLU A 62 -0.62 4.21 -6.23
CA GLU A 62 -0.67 5.57 -6.78
C GLU A 62 -1.80 5.72 -7.81
N ASP A 63 -2.03 4.72 -8.66
CA ASP A 63 -3.14 4.67 -9.62
C ASP A 63 -4.48 4.63 -8.90
N TRP A 64 -4.62 3.79 -7.87
CA TRP A 64 -5.81 3.75 -7.01
C TRP A 64 -6.08 5.10 -6.35
N ALA A 65 -5.03 5.75 -5.82
CA ALA A 65 -5.15 7.05 -5.16
C ALA A 65 -5.57 8.14 -6.16
N TYR A 66 -5.06 8.10 -7.39
CA TYR A 66 -5.46 9.00 -8.46
C TYR A 66 -6.93 8.82 -8.84
N ALA A 67 -7.37 7.56 -9.03
CA ALA A 67 -8.75 7.24 -9.37
C ALA A 67 -9.76 7.70 -8.29
N HIS A 68 -9.37 7.65 -7.03
CA HIS A 68 -10.21 8.06 -5.90
C HIS A 68 -10.01 9.53 -5.48
N SER A 69 -9.27 10.33 -6.27
CA SER A 69 -8.95 11.72 -5.95
C SER A 69 -8.33 11.91 -4.56
N VAL A 70 -7.62 10.89 -4.06
CA VAL A 70 -6.90 10.94 -2.78
C VAL A 70 -5.69 11.86 -2.97
N THR A 71 -5.86 13.13 -2.63
CA THR A 71 -4.76 14.08 -2.70
C THR A 71 -3.72 13.76 -1.63
N ALA A 72 -2.49 14.16 -1.92
CA ALA A 72 -1.34 14.13 -1.02
C ALA A 72 -1.64 14.59 0.43
N GLU A 73 -2.59 15.51 0.57
CA GLU A 73 -2.96 16.13 1.84
C GLU A 73 -3.86 15.26 2.71
N ALA A 74 -4.69 14.39 2.10
CA ALA A 74 -5.60 13.51 2.84
C ALA A 74 -4.84 12.38 3.56
N ALA A 75 -3.77 11.86 2.96
CA ALA A 75 -2.94 10.80 3.54
C ALA A 75 -2.08 11.28 4.72
N GLY A 76 -1.83 12.60 4.86
CA GLY A 76 -1.00 13.18 5.92
C GLY A 76 -1.74 13.72 7.15
N ARG A 77 -3.07 13.89 7.09
CA ARG A 77 -3.86 14.55 8.16
C ARG A 77 -4.56 13.58 9.13
N GLY A 78 -3.96 12.43 9.41
CA GLY A 78 -4.44 11.50 10.44
C GLY A 78 -4.01 11.81 11.87
N ARG A 79 -3.34 12.94 12.14
CA ARG A 79 -2.95 13.39 13.49
C ARG A 79 -2.99 14.92 13.56
N HIS A 80 -4.14 15.47 13.94
CA HIS A 80 -4.28 16.63 14.82
C HIS A 80 -5.77 16.96 14.91
N THR A 81 -6.36 16.64 16.05
CA THR A 81 -7.60 17.26 16.53
C THR A 81 -7.23 17.93 17.86
N PRO A 82 -7.63 19.20 18.10
CA PRO A 82 -7.25 19.98 19.29
C PRO A 82 -7.76 19.38 20.60
#